data_AF-A0A7S3V3A9-F1
#
_entry.id   AF-A0A7S3V3A9-F1
#
_cell.length_a   1.000
_cell.length_b   1.000
_cell.length_c   1.000
_cell.angle_alpha   90.00
_cell.angle_beta   90.00
_cell.angle_gamma   90.00
#
_symmetry.space_group_name_H-M   'P 1'
#
loop_
_entity.id
_entity.type
_entity.pdbx_description
1 polymer ?
#
loop_
_entity_poly.entity_id
_entity_poly.type
_entity_poly.pdbx_seq_one_letter_code
_entity_poly.pdbx_strand_id
1 'polypeptide(L)'
;MPLTIPPPVDVQLTDEEIFTLLNGVLLGWIPLLFFPYWRFTKSLTLFVAAVYAILYSVLLLQSLMKSGGETPDMLTLKGVTNLFKDPEAVLVGWIHYVSYDLMVARFIVFDAQDSGIPHLLIVVTIPLCLMVGPLGLTAYLFMKLAWTTVVGTSKPKKEKST
;
A
#
# COMPACT_ATOMS: atom_id res chain seq x y z
N MET A 1 -0.85 -53.99 -13.37
CA MET A 1 -0.20 -52.67 -13.23
C MET A 1 -0.66 -52.09 -11.92
N PRO A 2 0.19 -51.94 -10.89
CA PRO A 2 -0.25 -51.34 -9.63
C PRO A 2 -0.47 -49.84 -9.86
N LEU A 3 -1.61 -49.32 -9.39
CA LEU A 3 -1.90 -47.89 -9.34
C LEU A 3 -0.93 -47.25 -8.34
N THR A 4 0.12 -46.61 -8.84
CA THR A 4 0.95 -45.70 -8.04
C THR A 4 0.11 -44.47 -7.74
N ILE A 5 -0.39 -44.37 -6.51
CA ILE A 5 -1.04 -43.15 -6.03
C ILE A 5 0.06 -42.08 -5.99
N PRO A 6 -0.08 -40.95 -6.71
CA PRO A 6 0.90 -39.88 -6.62
C PRO A 6 0.99 -39.42 -5.16
N PRO A 7 2.19 -39.06 -4.67
CA PRO A 7 2.32 -38.51 -3.33
C PRO A 7 1.36 -37.32 -3.16
N PRO A 8 0.84 -37.08 -1.95
CA PRO A 8 0.03 -35.90 -1.68
C PRO A 8 0.80 -34.67 -2.17
N VAL A 9 0.14 -33.84 -2.98
CA VAL A 9 0.72 -32.56 -3.38
C VAL A 9 0.82 -31.74 -2.10
N ASP A 10 2.03 -31.60 -1.58
CA ASP A 10 2.29 -30.68 -0.48
C ASP A 10 2.01 -29.27 -1.01
N VAL A 11 0.81 -28.75 -0.75
CA VAL A 11 0.42 -27.38 -1.11
C VAL A 11 1.09 -26.41 -0.13
N GLN A 12 2.42 -26.44 -0.07
CA GLN A 12 3.23 -25.43 0.60
C GLN A 12 3.71 -24.48 -0.49
N LEU A 13 3.09 -23.30 -0.56
CA LEU A 13 3.54 -22.24 -1.44
C LEU A 13 4.95 -21.83 -1.01
N THR A 14 5.86 -21.79 -1.97
CA THR A 14 7.22 -21.27 -1.79
C THR A 14 7.21 -19.75 -1.68
N ASP A 15 8.25 -19.17 -1.07
CA ASP A 15 8.38 -17.72 -0.92
C ASP A 15 8.34 -16.97 -2.27
N GLU A 16 8.89 -17.58 -3.33
CA GLU A 16 8.85 -17.01 -4.69
C GLU A 16 7.45 -17.03 -5.32
N GLU A 17 6.67 -18.08 -5.06
CA GLU A 17 5.27 -18.14 -5.51
C GLU A 17 4.43 -17.10 -4.77
N ILE A 18 4.64 -16.95 -3.45
CA ILE A 18 4.00 -15.89 -2.65
C ILE A 18 4.39 -14.54 -3.23
N PHE A 19 5.68 -14.27 -3.43
CA PHE A 19 6.17 -13.02 -4.00
C PHE A 19 5.54 -12.71 -5.37
N THR A 20 5.43 -13.72 -6.24
CA THR A 20 4.80 -13.57 -7.55
C THR A 20 3.34 -13.17 -7.42
N LEU A 21 2.61 -13.79 -6.49
CA LEU A 21 1.21 -13.46 -6.19
C LEU A 21 1.04 -12.03 -5.64
N LEU A 22 2.07 -11.45 -5.01
CA LEU A 22 2.01 -10.07 -4.51
C LEU A 22 1.87 -9.03 -5.62
N ASN A 23 2.21 -9.35 -6.87
CA ASN A 23 1.93 -8.48 -8.02
C ASN A 23 0.43 -8.28 -8.24
N GLY A 24 -0.43 -9.13 -7.65
CA GLY A 24 -1.87 -8.96 -7.64
C GLY A 24 -2.33 -7.65 -6.99
N VAL A 25 -1.48 -6.98 -6.20
CA VAL A 25 -1.78 -5.65 -5.63
C VAL A 25 -2.12 -4.63 -6.72
N LEU A 26 -1.61 -4.80 -7.94
CA LEU A 26 -1.88 -3.91 -9.08
C LEU A 26 -3.38 -3.78 -9.38
N LEU A 27 -4.21 -4.77 -8.99
CA LEU A 27 -5.66 -4.68 -9.05
C LEU A 27 -6.24 -3.54 -8.20
N GLY A 28 -5.57 -3.15 -7.12
CA GLY A 28 -5.90 -1.97 -6.33
C GLY A 28 -5.39 -0.66 -6.96
N TRP A 29 -4.25 -0.71 -7.65
CA TRP A 29 -3.62 0.49 -8.24
C TRP A 29 -4.30 0.95 -9.55
N ILE A 30 -4.67 0.02 -10.43
CA ILE A 30 -5.32 0.31 -11.71
C ILE A 30 -6.56 1.22 -11.57
N PRO A 31 -7.54 0.92 -10.70
CA PRO A 31 -8.73 1.76 -10.57
C PRO A 31 -8.40 3.12 -9.93
N LEU A 32 -7.38 3.23 -9.08
CA LEU A 32 -6.93 4.53 -8.55
C LEU A 32 -6.35 5.42 -9.66
N LEU A 33 -5.57 4.83 -10.57
CA LEU A 33 -4.90 5.58 -11.64
C LEU A 33 -5.88 5.99 -12.75
N PHE A 34 -6.68 5.04 -13.25
CA PHE A 34 -7.48 5.24 -14.47
C PHE A 34 -8.96 5.50 -14.21
N PHE A 35 -9.51 5.01 -13.10
CA PHE A 35 -10.96 5.04 -12.83
C PHE A 35 -11.29 5.61 -11.43
N PRO A 36 -10.80 6.82 -11.10
CA PRO A 36 -10.88 7.36 -9.73
C PRO A 36 -12.32 7.58 -9.25
N TYR A 37 -13.26 7.80 -10.17
CA TYR A 37 -14.69 8.03 -9.86
C TYR A 37 -15.57 6.79 -10.04
N TRP A 38 -14.99 5.63 -10.35
CA TRP A 38 -15.77 4.42 -10.49
C TRP A 38 -16.32 3.97 -9.13
N ARG A 39 -17.62 3.61 -9.10
CA ARG A 39 -18.35 3.26 -7.86
C ARG A 39 -17.68 2.18 -7.02
N PHE A 40 -16.88 1.31 -7.64
CA PHE A 40 -16.19 0.21 -6.97
C PHE A 40 -14.76 0.54 -6.56
N THR A 41 -14.15 1.63 -7.02
CA THR A 41 -12.75 1.98 -6.71
C THR A 41 -12.52 2.06 -5.20
N LYS A 42 -13.44 2.67 -4.44
CA LYS A 42 -13.35 2.79 -2.98
C LYS A 42 -13.35 1.43 -2.26
N SER A 43 -14.22 0.51 -2.69
CA SER A 43 -14.40 -0.80 -2.07
C SER A 43 -13.32 -1.80 -2.50
N LEU A 44 -12.97 -1.82 -3.79
CA LEU A 44 -11.96 -2.71 -4.34
C LEU A 44 -10.58 -2.41 -3.78
N THR A 45 -10.18 -1.13 -3.74
CA THR A 45 -8.88 -0.72 -3.16
C THR A 45 -8.77 -1.09 -1.69
N LEU A 46 -9.85 -0.88 -0.92
CA LEU A 46 -9.91 -1.25 0.49
C LEU A 46 -9.84 -2.77 0.66
N PHE A 47 -10.57 -3.54 -0.16
CA PHE A 47 -10.54 -4.99 -0.14
C PHE A 47 -9.14 -5.54 -0.42
N VAL A 48 -8.49 -5.07 -1.50
CA VAL A 48 -7.12 -5.49 -1.84
C VAL A 48 -6.16 -5.15 -0.71
N ALA A 49 -6.19 -3.92 -0.19
CA ALA A 49 -5.33 -3.54 0.93
C ALA A 49 -5.61 -4.37 2.20
N ALA A 50 -6.87 -4.68 2.50
CA ALA A 50 -7.23 -5.50 3.65
C ALA A 50 -6.72 -6.94 3.52
N VAL A 51 -6.82 -7.54 2.32
CA VAL A 51 -6.28 -8.88 2.05
C VAL A 51 -4.77 -8.92 2.30
N TYR A 52 -4.02 -7.93 1.80
CA TYR A 52 -2.57 -7.86 2.02
C TYR A 52 -2.20 -7.57 3.48
N ALA A 53 -2.97 -6.72 4.18
CA ALA A 53 -2.77 -6.47 5.60
C ALA A 53 -3.01 -7.73 6.47
N ILE A 54 -4.04 -8.53 6.14
CA ILE A 54 -4.31 -9.81 6.80
C ILE A 54 -3.18 -10.80 6.51
N LEU A 55 -2.76 -10.92 5.25
CA LEU A 55 -1.65 -11.78 4.85
C LEU A 55 -0.36 -11.42 5.61
N TYR A 56 0.00 -10.14 5.63
CA TYR A 56 1.11 -9.62 6.43
C TYR A 56 0.99 -10.01 7.90
N SER A 57 -0.18 -9.80 8.51
CA SER A 57 -0.39 -10.07 9.94
C SER A 57 -0.23 -11.56 10.26
N VAL A 58 -0.74 -12.45 9.40
CA VAL A 58 -0.62 -13.90 9.55
C VAL A 58 0.84 -14.33 9.44
N LEU A 59 1.57 -13.88 8.43
CA LEU A 59 2.97 -14.26 8.23
C LEU A 59 3.88 -13.67 9.33
N LEU A 60 3.64 -12.44 9.77
CA LEU A 60 4.34 -11.85 10.90
C LEU A 60 4.13 -12.66 12.18
N LEU A 61 2.89 -13.06 12.48
CA LEU A 61 2.58 -13.91 13.63
C LEU A 61 3.29 -15.27 13.54
N GLN A 62 3.29 -15.91 12.37
CA GLN A 62 4.01 -17.18 12.17
C GLN A 62 5.52 -17.03 12.40
N SER A 63 6.12 -15.97 11.86
CA SER A 63 7.54 -15.65 12.04
C SER A 63 7.88 -15.45 13.52
N LEU A 64 7.05 -14.70 14.26
CA LEU A 64 7.21 -14.50 15.70
C LEU A 64 7.02 -15.79 16.52
N MET A 65 6.12 -16.68 16.10
CA MET A 65 5.96 -17.98 16.76
C MET A 65 7.19 -18.88 16.55
N LYS A 66 7.78 -18.87 15.35
CA LYS A 66 9.02 -19.61 15.04
C LYS A 66 10.20 -19.11 15.86
N SER A 67 10.27 -17.81 16.18
CA SER A 67 11.32 -17.23 17.03
C SER A 67 11.10 -17.44 18.53
N GLY A 68 10.07 -18.19 18.95
CA GLY A 68 9.75 -18.36 20.37
C GLY A 68 9.19 -17.09 21.03
N GLY A 69 8.66 -16.14 20.24
CA GLY A 69 8.16 -14.86 20.72
C GLY A 69 9.22 -13.78 20.86
N GLU A 70 10.47 -14.06 20.49
CA GLU A 70 11.53 -13.05 20.44
C GLU A 70 11.26 -12.08 19.28
N THR A 71 11.23 -10.79 19.58
CA THR A 71 11.08 -9.73 18.57
C THR A 71 12.44 -9.32 18.02
N PRO A 72 12.55 -9.04 16.71
CA PRO A 72 13.78 -8.51 16.12
C PRO A 72 14.20 -7.19 16.77
N ASP A 73 15.50 -6.99 16.97
CA ASP A 73 16.05 -5.70 17.38
C ASP A 73 15.93 -4.67 16.24
N MET A 74 14.83 -3.92 16.25
CA MET A 74 14.56 -2.84 15.30
C MET A 74 15.13 -1.48 15.77
N LEU A 75 15.73 -1.42 16.96
CA LEU A 75 16.22 -0.17 17.58
C LEU A 75 17.67 0.13 17.23
N THR A 76 18.43 -0.88 16.78
CA THR A 76 19.81 -0.70 16.32
C THR A 76 19.94 -0.95 14.82
N LEU A 77 20.82 -0.19 14.15
CA LEU A 77 21.13 -0.42 12.73
C LEU A 77 21.62 -1.86 12.48
N LYS A 78 22.36 -2.43 13.44
CA LYS A 78 22.86 -3.81 13.35
C LYS A 78 21.72 -4.82 13.40
N GLY A 79 20.76 -4.65 14.32
CA GLY A 79 19.61 -5.52 14.43
C GLY A 79 18.72 -5.47 13.18
N VAL A 80 18.41 -4.25 12.69
CA VAL A 80 17.67 -4.06 11.43
C VAL A 80 18.41 -4.70 10.25
N THR A 81 19.72 -4.48 10.11
CA THR A 81 20.52 -5.07 9.03
C THR A 81 20.50 -6.60 9.08
N ASN A 82 20.50 -7.20 10.27
CA ASN A 82 20.41 -8.64 10.41
C ASN A 82 19.03 -9.16 10.01
N LEU A 83 17.95 -8.44 10.34
CA LEU A 83 16.60 -8.80 9.90
C LEU A 83 16.49 -8.80 8.37
N PHE A 84 17.06 -7.81 7.69
CA PHE A 84 17.05 -7.75 6.22
C PHE A 84 17.91 -8.83 5.53
N LYS A 85 18.66 -9.65 6.26
CA LYS A 85 19.36 -10.81 5.70
C LYS A 85 18.49 -12.07 5.63
N ASP A 86 17.37 -12.09 6.34
CA ASP A 86 16.44 -13.20 6.36
C ASP A 86 15.40 -13.04 5.23
N PRO A 87 15.37 -13.94 4.22
CA PRO A 87 14.41 -13.87 3.13
C PRO A 87 12.94 -13.88 3.59
N GLU A 88 12.61 -14.62 4.65
CA GLU A 88 11.23 -14.68 5.17
C GLU A 88 10.83 -13.32 5.76
N ALA A 89 11.73 -12.69 6.53
CA ALA A 89 11.52 -11.35 7.08
C ALA A 89 11.44 -10.27 5.99
N VAL A 90 12.25 -10.38 4.92
CA VAL A 90 12.19 -9.49 3.76
C VAL A 90 10.85 -9.61 3.04
N LEU A 91 10.34 -10.83 2.84
CA LEU A 91 9.03 -11.06 2.23
C LEU A 91 7.90 -10.42 3.06
N VAL A 92 7.89 -10.64 4.38
CA VAL A 92 6.92 -10.02 5.29
C VAL A 92 6.99 -8.50 5.24
N GLY A 93 8.21 -7.94 5.26
CA GLY A 93 8.45 -6.50 5.11
C GLY A 93 7.97 -5.95 3.76
N TRP A 94 8.13 -6.72 2.68
CA TRP A 94 7.65 -6.32 1.36
C TRP A 94 6.12 -6.25 1.28
N ILE A 95 5.42 -7.23 1.86
CA ILE A 95 3.94 -7.22 1.94
C ILE A 95 3.46 -6.00 2.73
N HIS A 96 4.16 -5.66 3.82
CA HIS A 96 3.89 -4.46 4.59
C HIS A 96 3.95 -3.19 3.73
N TYR A 97 5.04 -2.99 2.97
CA TYR A 97 5.19 -1.83 2.09
C TYR A 97 4.10 -1.79 1.01
N VAL A 98 3.88 -2.90 0.31
CA VAL A 98 2.88 -2.99 -0.75
C VAL A 98 1.46 -2.68 -0.24
N SER A 99 1.10 -3.21 0.93
CA SER A 99 -0.20 -2.96 1.56
C SER A 99 -0.35 -1.50 2.00
N TYR A 100 0.69 -0.95 2.62
CA TYR A 100 0.65 0.40 3.19
C TYR A 100 0.67 1.46 2.08
N ASP A 101 1.51 1.31 1.07
CA ASP A 101 1.61 2.24 -0.06
C ASP A 101 0.30 2.29 -0.85
N LEU A 102 -0.39 1.16 -1.03
CA LEU A 102 -1.73 1.16 -1.65
C LEU A 102 -2.73 1.97 -0.81
N MET A 103 -2.67 1.88 0.53
CA MET A 103 -3.55 2.67 1.41
C MET A 103 -3.21 4.17 1.36
N VAL A 104 -1.93 4.51 1.26
CA VAL A 104 -1.48 5.90 1.09
C VAL A 104 -1.93 6.45 -0.26
N ALA A 105 -1.76 5.72 -1.35
CA ALA A 105 -2.25 6.12 -2.67
C ALA A 105 -3.77 6.28 -2.68
N ARG A 106 -4.49 5.36 -2.01
CA ARG A 106 -5.93 5.45 -1.79
C ARG A 106 -6.33 6.73 -1.05
N PHE A 107 -5.61 7.06 0.02
CA PHE A 107 -5.81 8.31 0.77
C PHE A 107 -5.61 9.53 -0.14
N ILE A 108 -4.50 9.59 -0.86
CA ILE A 108 -4.17 10.69 -1.78
C ILE A 108 -5.30 10.94 -2.78
N VAL A 109 -5.79 9.89 -3.45
CA VAL A 109 -6.83 10.02 -4.49
C VAL A 109 -8.14 10.54 -3.91
N PHE A 110 -8.62 10.00 -2.79
CA PHE A 110 -9.90 10.42 -2.25
C PHE A 110 -9.84 11.75 -1.51
N ASP A 111 -8.75 12.04 -0.81
CA ASP A 111 -8.52 13.35 -0.20
C ASP A 111 -8.42 14.46 -1.27
N ALA A 112 -7.83 14.15 -2.43
CA ALA A 112 -7.78 15.05 -3.56
C ALA A 112 -9.16 15.32 -4.16
N GLN A 113 -9.99 14.29 -4.29
CA GLN A 113 -11.38 14.42 -4.75
C GLN A 113 -12.19 15.33 -3.82
N ASP A 114 -12.09 15.11 -2.51
CA ASP A 114 -12.78 15.92 -1.50
C ASP A 114 -12.26 17.37 -1.47
N SER A 115 -10.99 17.58 -1.83
CA SER A 115 -10.35 18.90 -1.93
C SER A 115 -10.57 19.58 -3.30
N GLY A 116 -11.27 18.93 -4.24
CA GLY A 116 -11.50 19.45 -5.59
C GLY A 116 -10.23 19.58 -6.44
N ILE A 117 -9.17 18.83 -6.11
CA ILE A 117 -7.93 18.80 -6.89
C ILE A 117 -8.16 17.92 -8.13
N PRO A 118 -7.87 18.41 -9.34
CA PRO A 118 -8.08 17.63 -10.56
C PRO A 118 -7.19 16.38 -10.57
N HIS A 119 -7.80 15.24 -10.93
CA HIS A 119 -7.11 13.94 -10.92
C HIS A 119 -5.84 13.91 -11.76
N LEU A 120 -5.75 14.71 -12.83
CA LEU A 120 -4.57 14.79 -13.68
C LEU A 120 -3.29 15.17 -12.91
N LEU A 121 -3.41 16.01 -11.87
CA LEU A 121 -2.29 16.35 -10.99
C LEU A 121 -1.92 15.20 -10.05
N ILE A 122 -2.92 14.40 -9.65
CA ILE A 122 -2.75 13.23 -8.77
C ILE A 122 -2.11 12.06 -9.50
N VAL A 123 -2.35 11.91 -10.81
CA VAL A 123 -1.76 10.84 -11.63
C VAL A 123 -0.23 10.81 -11.53
N VAL A 124 0.43 11.96 -11.34
CA VAL A 124 1.89 12.02 -11.17
C VAL A 124 2.34 11.53 -9.78
N THR A 125 1.53 11.72 -8.73
CA THR A 125 1.89 11.31 -7.37
C THR A 125 1.67 9.82 -7.11
N ILE A 126 0.78 9.16 -7.87
CA ILE A 126 0.48 7.73 -7.70
C ILE A 126 1.71 6.83 -8.00
N PRO A 127 2.43 6.95 -9.15
CA PRO A 127 3.64 6.18 -9.40
C PRO A 127 4.77 6.50 -8.41
N LEU A 128 4.87 7.76 -7.96
CA LEU A 128 5.82 8.14 -6.91
C LEU A 128 5.49 7.43 -5.61
N CYS A 129 4.21 7.27 -5.27
CA CYS A 129 3.78 6.51 -4.10
C CYS A 129 4.05 5.00 -4.25
N LEU A 130 4.01 4.45 -5.46
CA LEU A 130 4.31 3.03 -5.70
C LEU A 130 5.81 2.71 -5.57
N MET A 131 6.67 3.63 -6.01
CA MET A 131 8.13 3.40 -6.05
C MET A 131 8.83 3.93 -4.79
N VAL A 132 8.34 5.04 -4.26
CA VAL A 132 8.93 5.79 -3.15
C VAL A 132 7.80 6.35 -2.29
N GLY A 133 7.02 5.48 -1.64
CA GLY A 133 5.83 5.80 -0.84
C GLY A 133 5.87 7.15 -0.11
N PRO A 134 6.89 7.40 0.76
CA PRO A 134 7.01 8.66 1.50
C PRO A 134 7.13 9.91 0.61
N LEU A 135 7.83 9.81 -0.52
CA LEU A 135 8.01 10.91 -1.46
C LEU A 135 6.70 11.22 -2.20
N GLY A 136 5.94 10.19 -2.60
CA GLY A 136 4.62 10.36 -3.21
C GLY A 136 3.64 11.10 -2.31
N LEU A 137 3.57 10.70 -1.02
CA LEU A 137 2.75 11.38 -0.02
C LEU A 137 3.20 12.82 0.20
N THR A 138 4.51 13.04 0.37
CA THR A 138 5.06 14.37 0.61
C THR A 138 4.78 15.31 -0.56
N ALA A 139 4.98 14.85 -1.79
CA ALA A 139 4.66 15.60 -3.01
C ALA A 139 3.17 15.98 -3.05
N TYR A 140 2.28 15.03 -2.70
CA TYR A 140 0.84 15.30 -2.62
C TYR A 140 0.51 16.38 -1.59
N LEU A 141 1.08 16.31 -0.37
CA LEU A 141 0.80 17.27 0.68
C LEU A 141 1.24 18.69 0.31
N PHE A 142 2.41 18.85 -0.31
CA PHE A 142 2.85 20.16 -0.82
C PHE A 142 1.94 20.68 -1.92
N MET A 143 1.54 19.81 -2.86
CA MET A 143 0.60 20.18 -3.91
C MET A 143 -0.77 20.60 -3.35
N LYS A 144 -1.30 19.86 -2.37
CA LYS A 144 -2.57 20.20 -1.70
C LYS A 144 -2.46 21.56 -1.00
N LEU A 145 -1.35 21.81 -0.30
CA LEU A 145 -1.10 23.11 0.35
C LEU A 145 -1.07 24.26 -0.67
N ALA A 146 -0.38 24.09 -1.79
CA ALA A 146 -0.36 25.10 -2.86
C ALA A 146 -1.75 25.29 -3.49
N TRP A 147 -2.52 24.22 -3.65
CA TRP A 147 -3.87 24.30 -4.22
C TRP A 147 -4.83 25.07 -3.31
N THR A 148 -4.83 24.79 -2.00
CA THR A 148 -5.73 25.44 -1.06
C THR A 148 -5.40 26.91 -0.84
N THR A 149 -4.13 27.34 -0.96
CA THR A 149 -3.78 28.77 -0.92
C THR A 149 -4.27 29.48 -2.18
N VAL A 150 -4.07 28.92 -3.37
CA VAL A 150 -4.53 29.52 -4.63
C VAL A 150 -6.06 29.62 -4.67
N VAL A 151 -6.78 28.52 -4.41
CA VAL A 151 -8.25 28.49 -4.48
C VAL A 151 -8.89 29.19 -3.26
N GLY A 152 -8.21 29.23 -2.12
CA GLY A 152 -8.67 29.95 -0.93
C GLY A 152 -8.72 31.47 -1.14
N THR A 153 -7.82 32.02 -1.95
CA THR A 153 -7.80 33.46 -2.27
C THR A 153 -8.90 33.89 -3.24
N SER A 154 -9.54 32.96 -3.96
CA SER A 154 -10.54 33.29 -4.99
C SER A 154 -11.97 33.43 -4.48
N LYS A 155 -12.26 33.22 -3.19
CA LYS A 155 -13.60 33.46 -2.63
C LYS A 155 -13.80 34.95 -2.32
N PRO A 156 -14.75 35.65 -2.98
CA PRO A 156 -15.01 37.05 -2.66
C PRO A 156 -15.48 37.17 -1.20
N LYS A 157 -14.84 38.07 -0.46
CA LYS A 157 -15.23 38.48 0.89
C LYS A 157 -16.68 38.94 0.81
N LYS A 158 -17.63 38.19 1.38
CA LYS A 158 -19.03 38.64 1.49
C LYS A 158 -19.02 40.00 2.18
N GLU A 159 -19.31 41.03 1.39
CA GLU A 159 -19.46 42.39 1.87
C GLU A 159 -20.67 42.37 2.82
N LYS A 160 -20.42 42.75 4.08
CA LYS A 160 -21.48 42.88 5.09
C LYS A 160 -22.33 44.07 4.66
N SER A 161 -23.42 43.80 3.94
CA SER A 161 -24.52 44.74 3.75
C SER A 161 -25.19 44.96 5.10
N THR A 162 -24.93 46.15 5.66
CA THR A 162 -25.83 47.02 6.45
C THR A 162 -26.75 46.38 7.48
#